data_AF-A0A2N2AKU2-F1
#
_entry.id   AF-A0A2N2AKU2-F1
#
_cell.length_a   1.000
_cell.length_b   1.000
_cell.length_c   1.000
_cell.angle_alpha   90.00
_cell.angle_beta   90.00
_cell.angle_gamma   90.00
#
_symmetry.space_group_name_H-M   'P 1'
#
loop_
_entity.id
_entity.type
_entity.pdbx_description
1 polymer ?
#
loop_
_entity_poly.entity_id
_entity_poly.type
_entity_poly.pdbx_seq_one_letter_code
_entity_poly.pdbx_strand_id
1 'polypeptide(L)'
;MKRYVSAFLLFMFLIAGCSSSNQKEVEKVIQDAFKARADVVFLYKDKKVLQNYFSPKALGQSRDYLAWSPKGQWNNVKNLKYSTTIRINNLKVDGKQASAEVSETAVVTWDYIDPSKVMGTAFAKEDAWNNKKHIVTMFLTPDGKWLVEEDVIQ
;
A
#
# COMPACT_ATOMS: atom_id res chain seq x y z
N MET A 1 -21.40 -44.08 -53.32
CA MET A 1 -22.01 -42.96 -52.55
C MET A 1 -21.18 -42.70 -51.30
N LYS A 2 -20.98 -41.42 -50.98
CA LYS A 2 -19.91 -40.89 -50.12
C LYS A 2 -20.18 -41.12 -48.63
N ARG A 3 -19.09 -41.29 -47.87
CA ARG A 3 -19.00 -41.49 -46.42
C ARG A 3 -19.43 -40.22 -45.67
N TYR A 4 -20.29 -40.35 -44.66
CA TYR A 4 -20.54 -39.30 -43.67
C TYR A 4 -19.48 -39.41 -42.57
N VAL A 5 -18.52 -38.48 -42.58
CA VAL A 5 -17.63 -38.21 -41.44
C VAL A 5 -18.36 -37.16 -40.60
N SER A 6 -18.91 -37.56 -39.45
CA SER A 6 -19.37 -36.59 -38.46
C SER A 6 -18.15 -36.09 -37.68
N ALA A 7 -17.76 -34.85 -37.96
CA ALA A 7 -16.71 -34.16 -37.23
C ALA A 7 -17.23 -33.75 -35.84
N PHE A 8 -16.62 -34.32 -34.80
CA PHE A 8 -16.79 -33.90 -33.41
C PHE A 8 -15.99 -32.60 -33.22
N LEU A 9 -16.66 -31.45 -33.29
CA LEU A 9 -16.03 -30.15 -33.05
C LEU A 9 -15.88 -29.94 -31.54
N LEU A 10 -14.64 -30.08 -31.06
CA LEU A 10 -14.19 -29.58 -29.77
C LEU A 10 -14.40 -28.06 -29.71
N PHE A 11 -15.23 -27.59 -28.78
CA PHE A 11 -15.19 -26.22 -28.29
C PHE A 11 -14.47 -26.23 -26.94
N MET A 12 -13.13 -26.18 -26.97
CA MET A 12 -12.35 -25.77 -25.80
C MET A 12 -12.45 -24.25 -25.69
N PHE A 13 -13.25 -23.79 -24.72
CA PHE A 13 -13.29 -22.39 -24.33
C PHE A 13 -11.90 -21.94 -23.84
N LEU A 14 -11.44 -20.82 -24.40
CA LEU A 14 -10.28 -20.05 -23.97
C LEU A 14 -10.36 -19.71 -22.47
N ILE A 15 -9.52 -20.35 -21.66
CA ILE A 15 -9.19 -19.87 -20.31
C ILE A 15 -7.68 -19.64 -20.25
N ALA A 16 -7.21 -18.59 -20.91
CA ALA A 16 -5.81 -18.14 -20.76
C ALA A 16 -5.72 -16.68 -21.18
N GLY A 17 -5.89 -15.75 -20.22
CA GLY A 17 -5.65 -14.33 -20.50
C GLY A 17 -5.99 -13.34 -19.39
N CYS A 18 -6.88 -13.67 -18.44
CA CYS A 18 -7.36 -12.68 -17.46
C CYS A 18 -6.54 -12.57 -16.16
N SER A 19 -5.65 -13.52 -15.82
CA SER A 19 -4.98 -13.51 -14.50
C SER A 19 -3.88 -12.44 -14.37
N SER A 20 -3.14 -12.14 -15.45
CA SER A 20 -1.99 -11.22 -15.38
C SER A 20 -2.39 -9.75 -15.26
N SER A 21 -3.58 -9.37 -15.74
CA SER A 21 -4.09 -8.00 -15.64
C SER A 21 -4.50 -7.67 -14.20
N ASN A 22 -5.30 -8.54 -13.58
CA ASN A 22 -5.77 -8.34 -12.20
C ASN A 22 -4.61 -8.34 -11.21
N GLN A 23 -3.58 -9.17 -11.44
CA GLN A 23 -2.40 -9.19 -10.59
C GLN A 23 -1.66 -7.86 -10.58
N LYS A 24 -1.44 -7.25 -11.76
CA LYS A 24 -0.78 -5.93 -11.86
C LYS A 24 -1.63 -4.81 -11.26
N GLU A 25 -2.94 -4.89 -11.42
CA GLU A 25 -3.87 -3.93 -10.82
C GLU A 25 -3.80 -3.99 -9.30
N VAL A 26 -3.92 -5.19 -8.71
CA VAL A 26 -3.81 -5.41 -7.26
C VAL A 26 -2.45 -4.95 -6.75
N GLU A 27 -1.37 -5.30 -7.44
CA GLU A 27 -0.02 -4.88 -7.09
C GLU A 27 0.08 -3.34 -7.02
N LYS A 28 -0.47 -2.65 -8.02
CA LYS A 28 -0.51 -1.19 -8.03
C LYS A 28 -1.33 -0.62 -6.88
N VAL A 29 -2.49 -1.20 -6.58
CA VAL A 29 -3.32 -0.74 -5.46
C VAL A 29 -2.59 -0.91 -4.12
N ILE A 30 -1.85 -2.02 -3.93
CA ILE A 30 -1.01 -2.20 -2.74
C ILE A 30 0.09 -1.13 -2.69
N GLN A 31 0.80 -0.89 -3.79
CA GLN A 31 1.83 0.15 -3.86
C GLN A 31 1.27 1.53 -3.51
N ASP A 32 0.15 1.91 -4.11
CA ASP A 32 -0.48 3.21 -3.91
C ASP A 32 -1.02 3.35 -2.47
N ALA A 33 -1.64 2.30 -1.93
CA ALA A 33 -2.19 2.27 -0.57
C ALA A 33 -1.11 2.47 0.49
N PHE A 34 -0.04 1.68 0.44
CA PHE A 34 1.05 1.73 1.42
C PHE A 34 1.86 3.01 1.26
N LYS A 35 2.05 3.49 0.03
CA LYS A 35 2.64 4.82 -0.20
C LYS A 35 1.79 5.92 0.41
N ALA A 36 0.46 5.90 0.20
CA ALA A 36 -0.44 6.89 0.77
C ALA A 36 -0.39 6.88 2.30
N ARG A 37 -0.31 5.70 2.91
CA ARG A 37 -0.13 5.55 4.36
C ARG A 37 1.17 6.19 4.85
N ALA A 38 2.30 5.85 4.24
CA ALA A 38 3.57 6.45 4.58
C ALA A 38 3.57 7.98 4.39
N ASP A 39 2.96 8.48 3.31
CA ASP A 39 2.82 9.92 3.07
C ASP A 39 1.94 10.60 4.12
N VAL A 40 0.85 9.97 4.56
CA VAL A 40 -0.02 10.51 5.63
C VAL A 40 0.75 10.63 6.94
N VAL A 41 1.59 9.64 7.27
CA VAL A 41 2.33 9.63 8.52
C VAL A 41 3.55 10.54 8.46
N PHE A 42 4.42 10.35 7.47
CA PHE A 42 5.71 11.04 7.40
C PHE A 42 5.65 12.40 6.73
N LEU A 43 4.65 12.68 5.89
CA LEU A 43 4.47 13.99 5.24
C LEU A 43 3.21 14.71 5.73
N TYR A 44 2.51 14.18 6.73
CA TYR A 44 1.36 14.82 7.37
C TYR A 44 0.22 15.18 6.41
N LYS A 45 0.02 14.35 5.38
CA LYS A 45 -1.13 14.49 4.48
C LYS A 45 -2.45 14.14 5.18
N ASP A 46 -3.56 14.58 4.58
CA ASP A 46 -4.90 14.28 5.09
C ASP A 46 -5.14 12.76 5.15
N LYS A 47 -5.50 12.25 6.34
CA LYS A 47 -5.80 10.83 6.58
C LYS A 47 -7.01 10.34 5.80
N LYS A 48 -7.91 11.23 5.34
CA LYS A 48 -9.09 10.86 4.55
C LYS A 48 -8.74 10.12 3.27
N VAL A 49 -7.57 10.39 2.68
CA VAL A 49 -7.12 9.71 1.45
C VAL A 49 -7.01 8.20 1.62
N LEU A 50 -6.75 7.70 2.83
CA LEU A 50 -6.61 6.28 3.11
C LEU A 50 -7.93 5.52 2.96
N GLN A 51 -9.07 6.20 3.06
CA GLN A 51 -10.39 5.59 2.87
C GLN A 51 -10.64 5.14 1.42
N ASN A 52 -9.84 5.62 0.47
CA ASN A 52 -9.89 5.16 -0.93
C ASN A 52 -9.23 3.79 -1.11
N TYR A 53 -8.42 3.34 -0.14
CA TYR A 53 -7.57 2.16 -0.28
C TYR A 53 -7.83 1.12 0.80
N PHE A 54 -8.19 1.54 2.01
CA PHE A 54 -8.34 0.68 3.18
C PHE A 54 -9.77 0.70 3.69
N SER A 55 -10.26 -0.47 4.09
CA SER A 55 -11.52 -0.59 4.82
C SER A 55 -11.39 0.01 6.22
N PRO A 56 -12.53 0.34 6.87
CA PRO A 56 -12.52 0.77 8.27
C PRO A 56 -11.84 -0.26 9.20
N LYS A 57 -11.94 -1.56 8.87
CA LYS A 57 -11.30 -2.64 9.62
C LYS A 57 -9.77 -2.58 9.49
N ALA A 58 -9.25 -2.50 8.28
CA ALA A 58 -7.81 -2.36 8.03
C ALA A 58 -7.23 -1.07 8.65
N LEU A 59 -7.97 0.04 8.59
CA LEU A 59 -7.59 1.28 9.28
C LEU A 59 -7.59 1.13 10.80
N GLY A 60 -8.49 0.33 11.36
CA GLY A 60 -8.49 -0.03 12.77
C GLY A 60 -7.25 -0.82 13.18
N GLN A 61 -6.81 -1.77 12.36
CA GLN A 61 -5.61 -2.58 12.60
C GLN A 61 -4.32 -1.77 12.53
N SER A 62 -4.28 -0.73 11.70
CA SER A 62 -3.14 0.18 11.53
C SER A 62 -3.22 1.46 12.37
N ARG A 63 -4.21 1.58 13.27
CA ARG A 63 -4.49 2.82 14.03
C ARG A 63 -3.26 3.36 14.75
N ASP A 64 -2.52 2.50 15.44
CA ASP A 64 -1.38 2.92 16.26
C ASP A 64 -0.20 3.39 15.37
N TYR A 65 -0.05 2.80 14.17
CA TYR A 65 0.90 3.27 13.16
C TYR A 65 0.50 4.64 12.62
N LEU A 66 -0.79 4.84 12.35
CA LEU A 66 -1.34 6.10 11.88
C LEU A 66 -1.36 7.20 12.96
N ALA A 67 -1.21 6.85 14.23
CA ALA A 67 -1.20 7.80 15.34
C ALA A 67 0.17 8.47 15.53
N TRP A 68 1.23 7.97 14.90
CA TRP A 68 2.56 8.56 14.99
C TRP A 68 2.56 10.01 14.47
N SER A 69 3.29 10.86 15.19
CA SER A 69 3.43 12.30 14.91
C SER A 69 4.67 12.83 15.65
N PRO A 70 5.67 13.46 14.99
CA PRO A 70 6.71 14.30 15.60
C PRO A 70 6.20 15.59 16.27
N LYS A 71 5.00 15.56 16.88
CA LYS A 71 4.39 16.57 17.78
C LYS A 71 4.99 17.98 17.70
N GLY A 72 4.40 18.84 16.86
CA GLY A 72 4.70 20.29 16.87
C GLY A 72 6.03 20.70 16.24
N GLN A 73 6.83 19.76 15.72
CA GLN A 73 8.14 20.06 15.14
C GLN A 73 8.08 20.56 13.69
N TRP A 74 6.98 20.33 12.97
CA TRP A 74 6.83 20.64 11.54
C TRP A 74 7.01 22.11 11.16
N ASN A 75 6.60 23.03 12.04
CA ASN A 75 6.72 24.45 11.76
C ASN A 75 8.18 24.93 11.67
N ASN A 76 9.14 24.12 12.14
CA ASN A 76 10.57 24.42 12.15
C ASN A 76 11.40 23.37 11.38
N VAL A 77 10.76 22.56 10.53
CA VAL A 77 11.43 21.57 9.67
C VAL A 77 12.07 22.27 8.46
N LYS A 78 13.35 21.95 8.21
CA LYS A 78 14.09 22.32 6.99
C LYS A 78 14.69 21.07 6.35
N ASN A 79 15.03 21.17 5.06
CA ASN A 79 15.75 20.14 4.31
C ASN A 79 15.14 18.75 4.39
N LEU A 80 13.80 18.67 4.42
CA LEU A 80 13.11 17.39 4.54
C LEU A 80 13.39 16.51 3.31
N LYS A 81 13.90 15.31 3.57
CA LYS A 81 14.04 14.25 2.57
C LYS A 81 13.17 13.08 3.00
N TYR A 82 12.43 12.54 2.06
CA TYR A 82 11.52 11.44 2.28
C TYR A 82 11.74 10.36 1.23
N SER A 83 11.75 9.11 1.67
CA SER A 83 11.80 7.95 0.79
C SER A 83 10.86 6.88 1.31
N THR A 84 10.26 6.14 0.39
CA THR A 84 9.44 4.97 0.69
C THR A 84 9.79 3.86 -0.28
N THR A 85 9.73 2.62 0.20
CA THR A 85 9.95 1.41 -0.58
C THR A 85 8.98 0.36 -0.10
N ILE A 86 8.21 -0.19 -1.04
CA ILE A 86 7.17 -1.19 -0.76
C ILE A 86 7.52 -2.42 -1.58
N ARG A 87 7.78 -3.54 -0.90
CA ARG A 87 8.06 -4.83 -1.53
C ARG A 87 6.86 -5.73 -1.32
N ILE A 88 6.36 -6.28 -2.42
CA ILE A 88 5.23 -7.21 -2.42
C ILE A 88 5.78 -8.60 -2.67
N ASN A 89 5.49 -9.52 -1.76
CA ASN A 89 5.86 -10.92 -1.86
C ASN A 89 4.59 -11.77 -1.84
N ASN A 90 4.65 -12.95 -2.47
CA ASN A 90 3.58 -13.96 -2.38
C ASN A 90 2.19 -13.45 -2.79
N LEU A 91 2.11 -12.51 -3.75
CA LEU A 91 0.83 -12.00 -4.25
C LEU A 91 0.05 -13.13 -4.96
N LYS A 92 -1.15 -13.39 -4.45
CA LYS A 92 -2.13 -14.32 -5.03
C LYS A 92 -3.42 -13.57 -5.31
N VAL A 93 -4.00 -13.77 -6.49
CA VAL A 93 -5.25 -13.14 -6.90
C VAL A 93 -6.20 -14.22 -7.39
N ASP A 94 -7.31 -14.40 -6.67
CA ASP A 94 -8.32 -15.43 -6.90
C ASP A 94 -9.68 -14.76 -7.14
N GLY A 95 -9.93 -14.41 -8.41
CA GLY A 95 -11.17 -13.75 -8.81
C GLY A 95 -11.32 -12.36 -8.19
N LYS A 96 -12.20 -12.24 -7.19
CA LYS A 96 -12.51 -10.98 -6.47
C LYS A 96 -11.76 -10.82 -5.15
N GLN A 97 -10.83 -11.72 -4.85
CA GLN A 97 -10.03 -11.67 -3.64
C GLN A 97 -8.54 -11.71 -3.99
N ALA A 98 -7.73 -11.09 -3.15
CA ALA A 98 -6.29 -11.17 -3.26
C ALA A 98 -5.63 -11.18 -1.89
N SER A 99 -4.45 -11.79 -1.80
CA SER A 99 -3.63 -11.79 -0.59
C SER A 99 -2.16 -11.56 -0.94
N ALA A 100 -1.45 -10.82 -0.10
CA ALA A 100 -0.01 -10.61 -0.27
C ALA A 100 0.69 -10.41 1.07
N GLU A 101 2.00 -10.65 1.07
CA GLU A 101 2.90 -10.24 2.13
C GLU A 101 3.63 -8.97 1.69
N VAL A 102 3.42 -7.88 2.41
CA VAL A 102 3.95 -6.55 2.06
C VAL A 102 5.02 -6.15 3.07
N SER A 103 6.18 -5.73 2.58
CA SER A 103 7.23 -5.13 3.39
C SER A 103 7.31 -3.63 3.08
N GLU A 104 7.05 -2.80 4.09
CA GLU A 104 7.06 -1.35 3.99
C GLU A 104 8.30 -0.79 4.68
N THR A 105 9.07 0.01 3.93
CA THR A 105 10.12 0.86 4.48
C THR A 105 9.79 2.30 4.13
N ALA A 106 9.78 3.19 5.11
CA ALA A 106 9.61 4.62 4.90
C ALA A 106 10.56 5.36 5.83
N VAL A 107 11.30 6.31 5.30
CA VAL A 107 12.31 7.07 6.03
C VAL A 107 12.10 8.54 5.73
N VAL A 108 12.03 9.35 6.77
CA VAL A 108 12.07 10.80 6.65
C VAL A 108 13.23 11.34 7.47
N THR A 109 14.04 12.20 6.84
CA THR A 109 15.15 12.90 7.47
C THR A 109 14.91 14.39 7.33
N TRP A 110 15.22 15.15 8.38
CA TRP A 110 15.02 16.59 8.39
C TRP A 110 15.95 17.30 9.35
N ASP A 111 16.12 18.59 9.11
CA ASP A 111 16.78 19.49 10.03
C ASP A 111 15.72 20.20 10.88
N TYR A 112 15.81 20.07 12.19
CA TYR A 112 14.95 20.78 13.14
C TYR A 112 15.72 21.94 13.78
N ILE A 113 15.15 23.15 13.71
CA ILE A 113 15.64 24.29 14.48
C ILE A 113 14.85 24.35 15.78
N ASP A 114 15.51 24.12 16.92
CA ASP A 114 14.87 24.24 18.23
C ASP A 114 14.79 25.71 18.64
N PRO A 115 13.59 26.33 18.66
CA PRO A 115 13.46 27.73 19.02
C PRO A 115 13.82 28.01 20.50
N SER A 116 13.92 26.98 21.34
CA SER A 116 14.21 27.09 22.78
C SER A 116 15.68 26.88 23.15
N LYS A 117 16.50 26.33 22.25
CA LYS A 117 17.87 25.86 22.58
C LYS A 117 19.03 26.60 21.93
N VAL A 118 18.78 27.76 21.31
CA VAL A 118 19.72 28.77 20.73
C VAL A 118 19.36 29.07 19.26
N MET A 119 19.22 30.35 18.91
CA MET A 119 19.04 30.78 17.51
C MET A 119 20.23 30.31 16.66
N GLY A 120 19.97 29.47 15.65
CA GLY A 120 20.94 29.18 14.58
C GLY A 120 21.55 27.77 14.53
N THR A 121 21.23 26.87 15.47
CA THR A 121 21.68 25.46 15.36
C THR A 121 20.56 24.55 14.86
N ALA A 122 20.77 23.94 13.69
CA ALA A 122 19.89 22.92 13.15
C ALA A 122 20.35 21.53 13.63
N PHE A 123 19.42 20.70 14.07
CA PHE A 123 19.66 19.32 14.47
C PHE A 123 19.10 18.36 13.43
N ALA A 124 19.94 17.49 12.88
CA ALA A 124 19.48 16.42 12.01
C ALA A 124 18.63 15.42 12.82
N LYS A 125 17.48 15.06 12.27
CA LYS A 125 16.52 14.10 12.78
C LYS A 125 16.19 13.09 11.70
N GLU A 126 15.93 11.87 12.12
CA GLU A 126 15.48 10.78 11.27
C GLU A 126 14.38 10.03 12.01
N ASP A 127 13.33 9.70 11.27
CA ASP A 127 12.32 8.75 11.71
C ASP A 127 12.04 7.76 10.57
N ALA A 128 11.92 6.49 10.94
CA ALA A 128 11.84 5.42 9.97
C ALA A 128 10.92 4.28 10.41
N TRP A 129 10.14 3.78 9.46
CA TRP A 129 9.65 2.41 9.45
C TRP A 129 10.65 1.59 8.66
N ASN A 130 11.33 0.65 9.31
CA ASN A 130 12.28 -0.21 8.65
C ASN A 130 11.69 -1.61 8.45
N ASN A 131 11.41 -1.96 7.19
CA ASN A 131 11.00 -3.30 6.77
C ASN A 131 9.84 -3.88 7.58
N LYS A 132 8.80 -3.08 7.81
CA LYS A 132 7.58 -3.49 8.49
C LYS A 132 6.82 -4.49 7.64
N LYS A 133 6.46 -5.62 8.23
CA LYS A 133 5.81 -6.73 7.51
C LYS A 133 4.31 -6.70 7.76
N HIS A 134 3.57 -6.94 6.69
CA HIS A 134 2.12 -6.89 6.65
C HIS A 134 1.59 -8.10 5.91
N ILE A 135 0.58 -8.75 6.46
CA ILE A 135 -0.26 -9.70 5.73
C ILE A 135 -1.52 -8.96 5.31
N VAL A 136 -1.69 -8.82 3.99
CA VAL A 136 -2.75 -8.01 3.39
C VAL A 136 -3.75 -8.92 2.72
N THR A 137 -5.02 -8.71 3.02
CA THR A 137 -6.15 -9.30 2.30
C THR A 137 -6.95 -8.21 1.62
N MET A 138 -7.29 -8.39 0.35
CA MET A 138 -8.01 -7.42 -0.46
C MET A 138 -9.23 -8.04 -1.12
N PHE A 139 -10.22 -7.21 -1.41
CA PHE A 139 -11.40 -7.60 -2.17
C PHE A 139 -11.72 -6.58 -3.25
N LEU A 140 -12.29 -7.08 -4.35
CA LEU A 140 -12.90 -6.28 -5.38
C LEU A 140 -14.33 -5.93 -4.94
N THR A 141 -14.54 -4.66 -4.67
CA THR A 141 -15.85 -4.09 -4.34
C THR A 141 -16.82 -4.19 -5.55
N PRO A 142 -18.15 -4.06 -5.32
CA PRO A 142 -19.13 -4.12 -6.40
C PRO A 142 -18.96 -3.03 -7.48
N ASP A 143 -18.35 -1.89 -7.15
CA ASP A 143 -18.06 -0.80 -8.11
C ASP A 143 -16.77 -1.02 -8.90
N GLY A 144 -16.11 -2.18 -8.72
CA GLY A 144 -14.93 -2.58 -9.45
C GLY A 144 -13.62 -2.03 -8.87
N LYS A 145 -13.60 -1.54 -7.63
CA LYS A 145 -12.37 -1.07 -6.97
C LYS A 145 -11.81 -2.11 -6.01
N TRP A 146 -10.50 -2.33 -6.07
CA TRP A 146 -9.81 -3.12 -5.06
C TRP A 146 -9.63 -2.31 -3.78
N LEU A 147 -9.91 -2.94 -2.64
CA LEU A 147 -9.77 -2.36 -1.32
C LEU A 147 -9.06 -3.33 -0.39
N VAL A 148 -8.15 -2.82 0.43
CA VAL A 148 -7.51 -3.56 1.52
C VAL A 148 -8.54 -3.76 2.64
N GLU A 149 -8.94 -5.01 2.87
CA GLU A 149 -9.88 -5.36 3.94
C GLU A 149 -9.20 -5.65 5.26
N GLU A 150 -8.04 -6.30 5.19
CA GLU A 150 -7.22 -6.63 6.34
C GLU A 150 -5.77 -6.25 6.09
N ASP A 151 -5.15 -5.68 7.11
CA ASP A 151 -3.74 -5.34 7.21
C ASP A 151 -3.22 -5.80 8.57
N VAL A 152 -2.78 -7.05 8.64
CA VAL A 152 -2.23 -7.64 9.86
C VAL A 152 -0.74 -7.35 9.92
N ILE A 153 -0.36 -6.50 10.86
CA ILE A 153 1.03 -6.07 11.04
C ILE A 153 1.77 -7.06 11.93
N GLN A 154 2.94 -7.51 11.49
CA GLN A 154 3.81 -8.47 12.19
C GLN A 154 4.97 -7.79 12.93
#